data_AF-A0A348HH66-F1
#
_entry.id   AF-A0A348HH66-F1
#
_cell.length_a   1.000
_cell.length_b   1.000
_cell.length_c   1.000
_cell.angle_alpha   90.00
_cell.angle_beta   90.00
_cell.angle_gamma   90.00
#
_symmetry.space_group_name_H-M   'P 1'
#
loop_
_entity.id
_entity.type
_entity.pdbx_description
1 polymer ?
#
loop_
_entity_poly.entity_id
_entity_poly.type
_entity_poly.pdbx_seq_one_letter_code
_entity_poly.pdbx_strand_id
1 'polypeptide(L)' 'MLSAQRLFGDPDYMLHVVTRDLPAFQKLYDERLSAMPGVHRRTSTLVMKTLVPERGLPLPS' A
#
# COMPACT_ATOMS: atom_id res chain seq x y z
N MET A 1 -1.55 -6.61 8.40
CA MET A 1 -1.87 -7.25 7.10
C MET A 1 -1.11 -6.50 6.00
N LEU A 2 -0.55 -7.21 5.02
CA LEU A 2 0.25 -6.65 3.93
C LEU A 2 -0.23 -7.25 2.61
N SER A 3 -0.48 -6.42 1.61
CA SER A 3 -0.72 -6.82 0.22
C SER A 3 0.25 -6.08 -0.71
N ALA A 4 0.70 -6.77 -1.77
CA ALA A 4 1.65 -6.25 -2.73
C ALA A 4 1.24 -6.69 -4.14
N GLN A 5 1.29 -5.76 -5.10
CA GLN A 5 1.00 -6.03 -6.50
C GLN A 5 2.04 -5.36 -7.40
N ARG A 6 2.54 -6.07 -8.41
CA ARG A 6 3.25 -5.47 -9.55
C ARG A 6 2.20 -4.91 -10.51
N LEU A 7 2.34 -3.65 -10.88
CA LEU A 7 1.47 -2.96 -11.82
C LEU A 7 2.20 -2.73 -13.13
N PHE A 8 1.50 -2.65 -14.26
CA PHE A 8 2.09 -2.10 -15.47
C PHE A 8 2.07 -0.56 -15.41
N GLY A 9 3.14 0.11 -15.85
CA GLY A 9 3.24 1.58 -15.83
C GLY A 9 3.97 2.15 -14.60
N ASP A 10 3.72 3.42 -14.29
CA ASP A 10 4.23 4.14 -13.11
C ASP A 10 3.03 4.61 -12.25
N PRO A 11 2.91 4.18 -10.98
CA PRO A 11 3.85 3.32 -10.26
C PRO A 11 3.80 1.87 -10.72
N ASP A 12 4.95 1.22 -10.71
CA ASP A 12 5.11 -0.15 -11.17
C ASP A 12 4.87 -1.19 -10.05
N TYR A 13 4.71 -0.72 -8.80
CA TYR A 13 4.28 -1.50 -7.64
C TYR A 13 3.26 -0.74 -6.80
N MET A 14 2.34 -1.48 -6.18
CA MET A 14 1.44 -0.97 -5.14
C MET A 14 1.47 -1.85 -3.90
N LEU A 15 1.61 -1.23 -2.73
CA LEU A 15 1.64 -1.87 -1.43
C LEU A 15 0.48 -1.35 -0.59
N HIS A 16 -0.31 -2.25 -0.02
CA HIS A 16 -1.32 -1.90 0.97
C HIS A 16 -0.91 -2.46 2.33
N VAL A 17 -0.67 -1.57 3.29
CA VAL A 17 -0.16 -1.92 4.61
C VAL A 17 -1.13 -1.42 5.69
N VAL A 18 -1.41 -2.27 6.66
CA VAL A 18 -2.09 -1.87 7.89
C VAL A 18 -1.08 -1.80 9.03
N THR A 19 -0.91 -0.61 9.60
CA THR A 19 -0.09 -0.37 10.81
C THR A 19 -0.97 0.02 11.99
N ARG A 20 -0.44 -0.11 13.21
CA ARG A 20 -1.18 0.22 14.43
C ARG A 20 -1.53 1.71 14.50
N ASP A 21 -0.61 2.55 14.07
CA ASP A 21 -0.67 4.00 14.15
C ASP A 21 0.32 4.63 13.16
N LEU A 22 0.38 5.95 13.14
CA LEU A 22 1.25 6.72 12.26
C LEU A 22 2.75 6.54 12.60
N PRO A 23 3.20 6.55 13.88
CA PRO A 23 4.59 6.24 14.22
C PRO A 23 5.04 4.85 13.74
N ALA A 24 4.19 3.83 13.85
CA ALA A 24 4.49 2.50 13.34
C ALA A 24 4.61 2.47 11.81
N PHE A 25 3.81 3.28 11.11
CA PHE A 25 3.98 3.48 9.66
C PHE A 25 5.30 4.15 9.33
N GLN A 26 5.68 5.21 10.04
CA GLN A 26 6.93 5.92 9.81
C GLN A 26 8.15 4.99 9.99
N LYS A 27 8.18 4.21 11.07
CA LYS A 27 9.24 3.23 11.31
C LYS A 27 9.34 2.19 10.17
N LEU A 28 8.20 1.67 9.71
CA LEU A 28 8.17 0.73 8.59
C LEU A 28 8.69 1.38 7.31
N TYR A 29 8.27 2.62 7.04
CA TYR A 29 8.70 3.37 5.88
C TYR A 29 10.22 3.57 5.89
N ASP A 30 10.77 4.02 7.02
CA ASP A 30 12.19 4.32 7.16
C ASP A 30 13.08 3.07 7.17
N GLU A 31 12.67 2.00 7.84
CA GLU A 31 13.52 0.80 7.99
C GLU A 31 13.42 -0.19 6.83
N ARG A 32 12.24 -0.29 6.19
CA ARG A 32 11.97 -1.35 5.22
C ARG A 32 11.73 -0.80 3.83
N LEU A 33 10.82 0.17 3.69
CA LEU A 33 10.44 0.67 2.37
C LEU A 33 11.53 1.57 1.77
N SER A 34 12.22 2.33 2.62
CA SER A 34 13.28 3.23 2.20
C SER A 34 14.52 2.49 1.68
N ALA A 35 14.73 1.27 2.17
CA ALA A 35 15.87 0.41 1.85
C ALA A 35 15.61 -0.49 0.62
N MET A 36 14.40 -0.47 0.03
CA MET A 36 14.09 -1.36 -1.10
C MET A 36 14.91 -0.98 -2.35
N PRO A 37 15.75 -1.90 -2.86
CA PRO A 37 16.53 -1.66 -4.07
C PRO A 37 15.61 -1.60 -5.29
N GLY A 38 15.86 -0.64 -6.19
CA GLY A 38 15.09 -0.48 -7.44
C GLY A 38 13.83 0.39 -7.34
N VAL A 39 13.50 0.94 -6.16
CA VAL A 39 12.36 1.86 -6.01
C VAL A 39 12.84 3.31 -6.12
N HIS A 40 12.69 3.90 -7.32
CA HIS A 40 13.16 5.26 -7.61
C HIS A 40 12.24 6.36 -7.10
N ARG A 41 10.92 6.18 -7.19
CA ARG A 41 9.93 7.18 -6.76
C ARG A 41 9.00 6.57 -5.73
N ARG A 42 8.80 7.28 -4.61
CA ARG A 42 8.02 6.81 -3.47
C ARG A 42 6.92 7.82 -3.17
N THR A 43 5.68 7.42 -3.36
CA THR A 43 4.50 8.22 -3.01
C THR A 43 3.67 7.39 -2.04
N SER A 44 3.29 7.96 -0.90
CA SER A 44 2.45 7.30 0.09
C SER A 44 1.14 8.07 0.25
N THR A 45 0.03 7.32 0.29
CA THR A 45 -1.31 7.87 0.52
C THR A 45 -1.86 7.25 1.80
N LEU A 46 -2.27 8.09 2.75
CA LEU A 46 -2.91 7.66 3.99
C LEU A 46 -4.44 7.63 3.80
N VAL A 47 -5.06 6.48 4.04
CA VAL A 47 -6.51 6.34 3.98
C VAL A 47 -7.14 7.04 5.19
N MET A 48 -7.96 8.06 4.92
CA MET A 48 -8.68 8.78 5.98
C MET A 48 -9.93 8.03 6.44
N LYS A 49 -10.70 7.49 5.49
CA LYS A 49 -11.95 6.76 5.75
C LYS A 49 -12.24 5.78 4.62
N THR A 50 -12.59 4.55 4.96
CA THR A 50 -13.10 3.57 4.01
C THR A 50 -14.59 3.81 3.79
N LEU A 51 -14.95 4.42 2.65
CA LEU A 51 -16.36 4.70 2.32
C LEU A 51 -17.10 3.45 1.85
N VAL A 52 -16.41 2.55 1.16
CA VAL A 52 -16.95 1.28 0.67
C VAL A 52 -16.02 0.17 1.14
N PRO A 53 -16.49 -0.76 2.00
CA PRO A 53 -15.67 -1.89 2.43
C PRO A 53 -15.38 -2.83 1.25
N GLU A 54 -14.31 -3.60 1.40
CA GLU A 54 -13.97 -4.67 0.46
C GLU A 54 -15.15 -5.64 0.35
N ARG A 55 -15.61 -5.88 -0.88
CA ARG A 55 -16.73 -6.76 -1.21
C ARG A 55 -16.25 -7.80 -2.20
N GLY A 56 -16.85 -8.99 -2.15
CA GLY A 56 -16.54 -10.07 -3.08
C GLY A 56 -16.69 -9.63 -4.54
N LEU A 57 -16.04 -10.35 -5.45
CA LEU A 57 -16.11 -10.08 -6.88
C LEU A 57 -17.58 -10.05 -7.33
N PRO A 58 -17.96 -9.13 -8.24
CA PRO A 58 -19.30 -9.12 -8.79
C PRO A 58 -19.55 -10.45 -9.49
N LEU A 59 -20.59 -11.17 -9.06
CA LEU A 59 -21.04 -12.37 -9.74
C LEU A 59 -21.90 -11.96 -10.94
N PRO A 60 -21.71 -12.59 -12.12
CA PRO A 60 -22.60 -12.37 -13.25
C PRO A 60 -24.03 -12.80 -12.87
N SER A 61 -24.99 -11.97 -13.25
CA SER A 61 -26.43 -12.22 -13.10
C SER A 61 -26.92 -13.35 -13.99
#